data_AF-A0A1M6KPQ2-F1
#
_entry.id   AF-A0A1M6KPQ2-F1
#
_cell.length_a   1.000
_cell.length_b   1.000
_cell.length_c   1.000
_cell.angle_alpha   90.00
_cell.angle_beta   90.00
_cell.angle_gamma   90.00
#
_symmetry.space_group_name_H-M   'P 1'
#
loop_
_entity.id
_entity.type
_entity.pdbx_description
1 polymer ?
#
loop_
_entity_poly.entity_id
_entity_poly.type
_entity_poly.pdbx_seq_one_letter_code
_entity_poly.pdbx_strand_id
1 'polypeptide(L)'
;ITRAEMARIIIRSLPMITGEKDIPYNESEIRSRIADYDSIPVNLRDYVCKAYQLGILVGGTDGKFNPNGNLTRASAAAVIHKMLEPGLRTVYTPPEEVWSDEEFEAYIKANNKEYPSIAKIENRKIYWKNAIINTPTLLPEDKNPIINEIIYDCAKTLAYYAYKNGNVFSCGYTNFFGGEVYLSYHLESKIYDPNIDIMFFSNPQMSYVTSEYAPGEQKNPSFYVWTLSALYDVNYLLAQGWEPGKDRTKFSWIQDKYAEVLQQLCLIVYGSVQGKAFYDFLIDHQLHAYYTDFLKDDKFIGQVPNANIEVAYYFKVPEAMEKQFWTTKPEVRK
;
A
#
# COMPACT_ATOMS: atom_id res chain seq x y z
N ILE A 1 -11.09 -34.66 -15.75
CA ILE A 1 -11.80 -33.37 -15.63
C ILE A 1 -10.77 -32.31 -15.97
N THR A 2 -11.03 -31.59 -17.06
CA THR A 2 -10.15 -30.48 -17.46
C THR A 2 -10.33 -29.30 -16.52
N ARG A 3 -9.38 -28.37 -16.53
CA ARG A 3 -9.46 -27.15 -15.71
C ARG A 3 -10.67 -26.29 -16.07
N ALA A 4 -10.99 -26.17 -17.37
CA ALA A 4 -12.18 -25.43 -17.81
C ALA A 4 -13.50 -26.13 -17.41
N GLU A 5 -13.54 -27.46 -17.43
CA GLU A 5 -14.69 -28.23 -16.94
C GLU A 5 -14.87 -28.08 -15.43
N MET A 6 -13.77 -28.06 -14.67
CA MET A 6 -13.80 -27.83 -13.23
C MET A 6 -14.35 -26.44 -12.89
N ALA A 7 -13.93 -25.39 -13.63
CA ALA A 7 -14.49 -24.04 -13.47
C ALA A 7 -16.02 -24.04 -13.61
N ARG A 8 -16.54 -24.75 -14.62
CA ARG A 8 -17.99 -24.92 -14.82
C ARG A 8 -18.67 -25.62 -13.65
N ILE A 9 -18.08 -26.69 -13.11
CA ILE A 9 -18.65 -27.41 -11.96
C ILE A 9 -18.73 -26.46 -10.76
N ILE A 10 -17.63 -25.80 -10.43
CA ILE A 10 -17.54 -24.87 -9.28
C ILE A 10 -18.55 -23.74 -9.41
N ILE A 11 -18.58 -23.02 -10.53
CA ILE A 11 -19.45 -21.86 -10.70
C ILE A 11 -20.93 -22.23 -10.70
N ARG A 12 -21.30 -23.41 -11.22
CA ARG A 12 -22.68 -23.90 -11.15
C ARG A 12 -23.09 -24.31 -9.74
N SER A 13 -22.16 -24.82 -8.94
CA SER A 13 -22.41 -25.23 -7.55
C SER A 13 -22.39 -24.07 -6.57
N LEU A 14 -21.67 -22.99 -6.89
CA LEU A 14 -21.42 -21.86 -5.99
C LEU A 14 -22.70 -21.28 -5.33
N PRO A 15 -23.80 -21.01 -6.06
CA PRO A 15 -25.01 -20.43 -5.45
C PRO A 15 -25.64 -21.32 -4.38
N MET A 16 -25.47 -22.65 -4.48
CA MET A 16 -26.01 -23.60 -3.50
C MET A 16 -25.11 -23.77 -2.27
N ILE A 17 -23.83 -23.41 -2.38
CA ILE A 17 -22.82 -23.64 -1.35
C ILE A 17 -22.57 -22.37 -0.55
N THR A 18 -22.35 -21.24 -1.23
CA THR A 18 -21.99 -19.96 -0.59
C THR A 18 -23.08 -18.90 -0.73
N GLY A 19 -24.09 -19.13 -1.57
CA GLY A 19 -25.12 -18.13 -1.88
C GLY A 19 -24.69 -17.06 -2.89
N GLU A 20 -23.43 -17.07 -3.34
CA GLU A 20 -22.91 -16.11 -4.33
C GLU A 20 -23.57 -16.33 -5.70
N LYS A 21 -24.10 -15.23 -6.27
CA LYS A 21 -24.80 -15.18 -7.55
C LYS A 21 -24.31 -13.99 -8.36
N ASP A 22 -24.62 -14.01 -9.66
CA ASP A 22 -24.45 -12.86 -10.56
C ASP A 22 -23.05 -12.22 -10.51
N ILE A 23 -22.01 -13.07 -10.55
CA ILE A 23 -20.60 -12.67 -10.46
C ILE A 23 -20.24 -11.81 -11.68
N PRO A 24 -20.04 -10.49 -11.52
CA PRO A 24 -19.65 -9.64 -12.63
C PRO A 24 -18.15 -9.85 -12.91
N TYR A 25 -17.76 -9.76 -14.16
CA TYR A 25 -16.35 -9.75 -14.56
C TYR A 25 -16.17 -8.87 -15.80
N ASN A 26 -14.97 -8.32 -15.98
CA ASN A 26 -14.58 -7.64 -17.20
C ASN A 26 -13.80 -8.62 -18.09
N GLU A 27 -14.36 -8.99 -19.25
CA GLU A 27 -13.74 -9.99 -20.12
C GLU A 27 -12.38 -9.54 -20.67
N SER A 28 -12.26 -8.26 -21.07
CA SER A 28 -11.01 -7.70 -21.59
C SER A 28 -9.90 -7.74 -20.54
N GLU A 29 -10.25 -7.44 -19.30
CA GLU A 29 -9.36 -7.53 -18.14
C GLU A 29 -8.96 -8.98 -17.86
N ILE A 30 -9.88 -9.94 -17.82
CA ILE A 30 -9.53 -11.36 -17.59
C ILE A 30 -8.68 -11.91 -18.75
N ARG A 31 -9.01 -11.53 -20.00
CA ARG A 31 -8.27 -11.93 -21.20
C ARG A 31 -6.81 -11.47 -21.14
N SER A 32 -6.51 -10.27 -20.65
CA SER A 32 -5.12 -9.78 -20.57
C SER A 32 -4.27 -10.55 -19.55
N ARG A 33 -4.91 -11.28 -18.62
CA ARG A 33 -4.26 -11.99 -17.50
C ARG A 33 -4.06 -13.48 -17.76
N ILE A 34 -4.67 -14.00 -18.82
CA ILE A 34 -4.61 -15.41 -19.19
C ILE A 34 -3.94 -15.50 -20.56
N ALA A 35 -2.65 -15.85 -20.56
CA ALA A 35 -1.83 -15.87 -21.78
C ALA A 35 -2.38 -16.81 -22.86
N ASP A 36 -3.12 -17.86 -22.46
CA ASP A 36 -3.76 -18.83 -23.33
C ASP A 36 -5.29 -18.69 -23.35
N TYR A 37 -5.83 -17.48 -23.12
CA TYR A 37 -7.28 -17.21 -23.05
C TYR A 37 -8.03 -17.74 -24.28
N ASP A 38 -7.46 -17.53 -25.46
CA ASP A 38 -8.07 -17.95 -26.72
C ASP A 38 -8.18 -19.47 -26.87
N SER A 39 -7.41 -20.25 -26.10
CA SER A 39 -7.51 -21.71 -26.05
C SER A 39 -8.69 -22.22 -25.20
N ILE A 40 -9.37 -21.34 -24.46
CA ILE A 40 -10.55 -21.70 -23.65
C ILE A 40 -11.74 -21.92 -24.61
N PRO A 41 -12.40 -23.11 -24.56
CA PRO A 41 -13.61 -23.36 -25.34
C PRO A 41 -14.68 -22.29 -25.08
N VAL A 42 -15.29 -21.76 -26.13
CA VAL A 42 -16.22 -20.62 -26.06
C VAL A 42 -17.36 -20.85 -25.05
N ASN A 43 -17.91 -22.06 -25.02
CA ASN A 43 -18.98 -22.46 -24.10
C ASN A 43 -18.55 -22.60 -22.63
N LEU A 44 -17.24 -22.54 -22.35
CA LEU A 44 -16.67 -22.61 -21.00
C LEU A 44 -16.11 -21.27 -20.52
N ARG A 45 -15.98 -20.26 -21.39
CA ARG A 45 -15.34 -18.97 -21.07
C ARG A 45 -15.99 -18.25 -19.91
N ASP A 46 -17.31 -18.11 -19.90
CA ASP A 46 -18.05 -17.45 -18.80
C ASP A 46 -17.71 -18.06 -17.44
N TYR A 47 -17.68 -19.40 -17.34
CA TYR A 47 -17.36 -20.10 -16.11
C TYR A 47 -15.89 -19.91 -15.71
N VAL A 48 -14.97 -19.92 -16.67
CA VAL A 48 -13.55 -19.67 -16.42
C VAL A 48 -13.35 -18.25 -15.91
N CYS A 49 -13.95 -17.25 -16.57
CA CYS A 49 -13.85 -15.86 -16.17
C CYS A 49 -14.38 -15.62 -14.76
N LYS A 50 -15.54 -16.19 -14.41
CA LYS A 50 -16.11 -16.10 -13.05
C LYS A 50 -15.24 -16.80 -12.01
N ALA A 51 -14.74 -18.00 -12.30
CA ALA A 51 -13.86 -18.73 -11.39
C ALA A 51 -12.52 -18.03 -11.16
N TYR A 52 -12.01 -17.38 -12.20
CA TYR A 52 -10.79 -16.58 -12.17
C TYR A 52 -11.02 -15.28 -11.40
N GLN A 53 -12.12 -14.56 -11.66
CA GLN A 53 -12.52 -13.33 -10.97
C GLN A 53 -12.65 -13.53 -9.46
N LEU A 54 -13.24 -14.67 -9.05
CA LEU A 54 -13.37 -15.02 -7.64
C LEU A 54 -12.07 -15.57 -7.04
N GLY A 55 -11.00 -15.77 -7.80
CA GLY A 55 -9.76 -16.33 -7.26
C GLY A 55 -9.83 -17.81 -6.87
N ILE A 56 -10.90 -18.53 -7.26
CA ILE A 56 -11.13 -19.92 -6.89
C ILE A 56 -10.24 -20.84 -7.75
N LEU A 57 -10.20 -20.57 -9.05
CA LEU A 57 -9.36 -21.29 -10.00
C LEU A 57 -8.68 -20.29 -10.95
N VAL A 58 -7.40 -20.05 -10.68
CA VAL A 58 -6.55 -19.11 -11.44
C VAL A 58 -5.49 -19.86 -12.27
N GLY A 59 -4.76 -19.11 -13.09
CA GLY A 59 -3.64 -19.63 -13.89
C GLY A 59 -2.45 -20.11 -13.06
N GLY A 60 -1.52 -20.80 -13.72
CA GLY A 60 -0.22 -21.16 -13.15
C GLY A 60 0.73 -19.97 -13.07
N THR A 61 1.91 -20.20 -12.49
CA THR A 61 2.99 -19.19 -12.41
C THR A 61 3.54 -18.77 -13.78
N ASP A 62 3.20 -19.52 -14.84
CA ASP A 62 3.53 -19.25 -16.24
C ASP A 62 2.53 -18.31 -16.93
N GLY A 63 1.55 -17.78 -16.19
CA GLY A 63 0.51 -16.89 -16.72
C GLY A 63 -0.55 -17.60 -17.58
N LYS A 64 -0.51 -18.94 -17.67
CA LYS A 64 -1.48 -19.74 -18.45
C LYS A 64 -2.56 -20.31 -17.55
N PHE A 65 -3.80 -20.34 -18.06
CA PHE A 65 -4.90 -21.05 -17.44
C PHE A 65 -4.86 -22.54 -17.74
N ASN A 66 -4.31 -22.99 -18.87
CA ASN A 66 -4.24 -24.38 -19.32
C ASN A 66 -5.63 -25.07 -19.34
N PRO A 67 -6.62 -24.58 -20.13
CA PRO A 67 -8.02 -24.99 -20.05
C PRO A 67 -8.26 -26.48 -20.32
N ASN A 68 -7.44 -27.07 -21.20
CA ASN A 68 -7.54 -28.47 -21.58
C ASN A 68 -6.66 -29.38 -20.71
N GLY A 69 -5.86 -28.81 -19.80
CA GLY A 69 -5.04 -29.57 -18.86
C GLY A 69 -5.91 -30.30 -17.84
N ASN A 70 -5.52 -31.53 -17.50
CA ASN A 70 -6.19 -32.30 -16.45
C ASN A 70 -5.77 -31.83 -15.06
N LEU A 71 -6.73 -31.75 -14.14
CA LEU A 71 -6.42 -31.56 -12.73
C LEU A 71 -6.02 -32.87 -12.06
N THR A 72 -5.00 -32.82 -11.21
CA THR A 72 -4.73 -33.88 -10.25
C THR A 72 -5.80 -33.87 -9.16
N ARG A 73 -5.96 -35.00 -8.44
CA ARG A 73 -6.87 -35.09 -7.29
C ARG A 73 -6.57 -34.03 -6.23
N ALA A 74 -5.29 -33.79 -5.95
CA ALA A 74 -4.85 -32.78 -4.98
C ALA A 74 -5.21 -31.36 -5.45
N SER A 75 -4.96 -31.04 -6.72
CA SER A 75 -5.31 -29.74 -7.28
C SER A 75 -6.82 -29.51 -7.28
N ALA A 76 -7.62 -30.53 -7.61
CA ALA A 76 -9.08 -30.43 -7.55
C ALA A 76 -9.58 -30.20 -6.11
N ALA A 77 -9.00 -30.90 -5.12
CA ALA A 77 -9.33 -30.68 -3.71
C ALA A 77 -9.00 -29.25 -3.25
N ALA A 78 -7.86 -28.70 -3.67
CA ALA A 78 -7.48 -27.32 -3.35
C ALA A 78 -8.47 -26.29 -3.93
N VAL A 79 -8.95 -26.51 -5.16
CA VAL A 79 -9.97 -25.65 -5.80
C VAL A 79 -11.29 -25.70 -5.02
N ILE A 80 -11.72 -26.89 -4.60
CA ILE A 80 -12.93 -27.06 -3.78
C ILE A 80 -12.76 -26.36 -2.41
N HIS A 81 -11.57 -26.47 -1.80
CA HIS A 81 -11.29 -25.78 -0.54
C HIS A 81 -11.40 -24.26 -0.67
N LYS A 82 -10.85 -23.67 -1.74
CA LYS A 82 -11.01 -22.22 -2.03
C LYS A 82 -12.44 -21.80 -2.34
N MET A 83 -13.25 -22.70 -2.89
CA MET A 83 -14.67 -22.45 -3.08
C MET A 83 -15.39 -22.32 -1.73
N LEU A 84 -15.12 -23.27 -0.82
CA LEU A 84 -15.75 -23.36 0.51
C LEU A 84 -15.29 -22.26 1.47
N GLU A 85 -14.03 -21.84 1.36
CA GLU A 85 -13.40 -20.85 2.24
C GLU A 85 -13.00 -19.60 1.43
N PRO A 86 -13.87 -18.58 1.33
CA PRO A 86 -13.59 -17.39 0.53
C PRO A 86 -12.29 -16.66 0.89
N GLY A 87 -11.89 -16.70 2.18
CA GLY A 87 -10.64 -16.10 2.64
C GLY A 87 -9.36 -16.75 2.10
N LEU A 88 -9.46 -17.94 1.48
CA LEU A 88 -8.33 -18.65 0.86
C LEU A 88 -8.24 -18.42 -0.67
N ARG A 89 -9.19 -17.68 -1.24
CA ARG A 89 -9.22 -17.38 -2.67
C ARG A 89 -8.03 -16.50 -3.06
N THR A 90 -7.51 -16.72 -4.26
CA THR A 90 -6.41 -15.91 -4.79
C THR A 90 -6.93 -14.54 -5.17
N VAL A 91 -6.55 -13.51 -4.45
CA VAL A 91 -6.80 -12.13 -4.86
C VAL A 91 -5.89 -11.84 -6.06
N TYR A 92 -6.49 -11.73 -7.24
CA TYR A 92 -5.77 -11.21 -8.39
C TYR A 92 -5.73 -9.69 -8.27
N THR A 93 -4.58 -9.16 -7.90
CA THR A 93 -4.27 -7.74 -8.07
C THR A 93 -3.60 -7.61 -9.44
N PRO A 94 -4.14 -6.82 -10.40
CA PRO A 94 -3.37 -6.49 -11.59
C PRO A 94 -1.98 -6.01 -11.20
N PRO A 95 -0.93 -6.37 -11.96
CA PRO A 95 0.35 -5.71 -11.83
C PRO A 95 0.05 -4.23 -11.86
N GLU A 96 0.33 -3.58 -10.75
CA GLU A 96 -0.08 -2.22 -10.55
C GLU A 96 0.57 -1.39 -11.64
N GLU A 97 -0.22 -0.57 -12.33
CA GLU A 97 0.21 0.19 -13.49
C GLU A 97 1.04 1.41 -13.04
N VAL A 98 1.97 1.23 -12.10
CA VAL A 98 2.98 2.23 -11.76
C VAL A 98 3.96 2.35 -12.92
N TRP A 99 4.60 3.50 -13.03
CA TRP A 99 5.63 3.74 -14.04
C TRP A 99 6.74 2.68 -14.02
N SER A 100 7.26 2.38 -15.22
CA SER A 100 8.56 1.73 -15.34
C SER A 100 9.66 2.61 -14.74
N ASP A 101 10.84 2.04 -14.52
CA ASP A 101 11.98 2.81 -14.03
C ASP A 101 12.37 3.92 -15.02
N GLU A 102 12.33 3.61 -16.31
CA GLU A 102 12.61 4.58 -17.39
C GLU A 102 11.58 5.72 -17.41
N GLU A 103 10.30 5.41 -17.23
CA GLU A 103 9.22 6.42 -17.19
C GLU A 103 9.36 7.33 -15.98
N PHE A 104 9.62 6.76 -14.80
CA PHE A 104 9.85 7.52 -13.57
C PHE A 104 11.07 8.43 -13.67
N GLU A 105 12.21 7.89 -14.13
CA GLU A 105 13.44 8.66 -14.25
C GLU A 105 13.33 9.76 -15.31
N ALA A 106 12.65 9.49 -16.43
CA ALA A 106 12.33 10.50 -17.43
C ALA A 106 11.44 11.60 -16.86
N TYR A 107 10.42 11.24 -16.06
CA TYR A 107 9.55 12.20 -15.39
C TYR A 107 10.33 13.10 -14.43
N ILE A 108 11.15 12.52 -13.54
CA ILE A 108 11.96 13.32 -12.59
C ILE A 108 12.94 14.23 -13.34
N LYS A 109 13.58 13.74 -14.41
CA LYS A 109 14.51 14.53 -15.22
C LYS A 109 13.82 15.71 -15.90
N ALA A 110 12.63 15.50 -16.48
CA ALA A 110 11.83 16.55 -17.11
C ALA A 110 11.36 17.61 -16.11
N ASN A 111 11.12 17.21 -14.85
CA ASN A 111 10.61 18.06 -13.77
C ASN A 111 11.68 18.43 -12.73
N ASN A 112 12.97 18.40 -13.07
CA ASN A 112 14.07 18.52 -12.10
C ASN A 112 14.02 19.77 -11.19
N LYS A 113 13.43 20.87 -11.67
CA LYS A 113 13.29 22.11 -10.89
C LYS A 113 12.35 21.94 -9.69
N GLU A 114 11.39 21.02 -9.79
CA GLU A 114 10.44 20.70 -8.71
C GLU A 114 11.06 19.82 -7.62
N TYR A 115 12.21 19.22 -7.89
CA TYR A 115 12.89 18.23 -7.03
C TYR A 115 14.35 18.63 -6.77
N PRO A 116 14.62 19.80 -6.19
CA PRO A 116 15.99 20.31 -6.00
C PRO A 116 16.86 19.42 -5.11
N SER A 117 16.25 18.57 -4.27
CA SER A 117 16.95 17.61 -3.42
C SER A 117 17.43 16.36 -4.15
N ILE A 118 16.93 16.08 -5.36
CA ILE A 118 17.42 14.98 -6.19
C ILE A 118 18.66 15.49 -6.96
N ALA A 119 19.83 14.96 -6.62
CA ALA A 119 21.08 15.28 -7.30
C ALA A 119 21.20 14.51 -8.61
N LYS A 120 20.92 13.21 -8.58
CA LYS A 120 20.90 12.29 -9.72
C LYS A 120 20.21 10.99 -9.35
N ILE A 121 19.85 10.19 -10.36
CA ILE A 121 19.35 8.83 -10.19
C ILE A 121 20.25 7.90 -11.01
N GLU A 122 20.77 6.84 -10.38
CA GLU A 122 21.60 5.83 -11.03
C GLU A 122 21.34 4.46 -10.39
N ASN A 123 21.18 3.41 -11.21
CA ASN A 123 21.01 2.03 -10.75
C ASN A 123 19.89 1.87 -9.70
N ARG A 124 18.72 2.48 -9.96
CA ARG A 124 17.58 2.49 -9.02
C ARG A 124 17.91 3.08 -7.64
N LYS A 125 18.87 4.00 -7.55
CA LYS A 125 19.19 4.75 -6.33
C LYS A 125 19.11 6.25 -6.59
N ILE A 126 18.43 6.95 -5.69
CA ILE A 126 18.31 8.41 -5.72
C ILE A 126 19.44 8.99 -4.87
N TYR A 127 20.33 9.76 -5.50
CA TYR A 127 21.37 10.50 -4.79
C TYR A 127 20.82 11.86 -4.40
N TRP A 128 20.96 12.19 -3.13
CA TRP A 128 20.39 13.36 -2.50
C TRP A 128 21.39 14.51 -2.36
N LYS A 129 20.84 15.72 -2.24
CA LYS A 129 21.56 16.94 -1.86
C LYS A 129 20.60 17.89 -1.14
N ASN A 130 21.16 18.91 -0.50
CA ASN A 130 20.41 20.07 -0.01
C ASN A 130 21.24 21.35 -0.16
N ALA A 131 20.73 22.47 0.35
CA ALA A 131 21.39 23.77 0.21
C ALA A 131 22.78 23.84 0.87
N ILE A 132 23.05 22.99 1.86
CA ILE A 132 24.31 22.96 2.62
C ILE A 132 25.22 21.84 2.10
N ILE A 133 24.65 20.66 1.84
CA ILE A 133 25.34 19.48 1.34
C ILE A 133 24.99 19.32 -0.13
N ASN A 134 25.86 19.84 -0.99
CA ASN A 134 25.69 19.80 -2.44
C ASN A 134 26.28 18.54 -3.10
N THR A 135 26.99 17.71 -2.33
CA THR A 135 27.60 16.48 -2.83
C THR A 135 26.53 15.39 -2.94
N PRO A 136 26.36 14.74 -4.12
CA PRO A 136 25.40 13.65 -4.28
C PRO A 136 25.63 12.53 -3.27
N THR A 137 24.65 12.29 -2.39
CA THR A 137 24.79 11.42 -1.22
C THR A 137 23.69 10.36 -1.17
N LEU A 138 24.02 9.13 -0.81
CA LEU A 138 23.04 8.09 -0.49
C LEU A 138 22.87 7.97 1.03
N LEU A 139 21.73 7.46 1.46
CA LEU A 139 21.61 7.03 2.85
C LEU A 139 22.50 5.79 3.07
N PRO A 140 23.30 5.74 4.15
CA PRO A 140 24.05 4.55 4.54
C PRO A 140 23.19 3.29 4.61
N GLU A 141 23.68 2.21 4.01
CA GLU A 141 23.01 0.89 3.92
C GLU A 141 23.47 -0.09 5.02
N ASP A 142 24.33 0.34 5.94
CA ASP A 142 24.92 -0.49 7.00
C ASP A 142 23.87 -1.03 7.99
N LYS A 143 22.87 -0.21 8.33
CA LYS A 143 21.77 -0.59 9.26
C LYS A 143 20.53 -1.09 8.55
N ASN A 144 20.35 -0.69 7.30
CA ASN A 144 19.24 -1.10 6.46
C ASN A 144 19.72 -1.29 5.00
N PRO A 145 20.15 -2.51 4.63
CA PRO A 145 20.76 -2.78 3.33
C PRO A 145 19.89 -2.47 2.10
N ILE A 146 18.57 -2.38 2.29
CA ILE A 146 17.60 -2.13 1.20
C ILE A 146 17.06 -0.69 1.23
N ILE A 147 17.58 0.20 2.08
CA ILE A 147 16.97 1.52 2.32
C ILE A 147 16.86 2.38 1.05
N ASN A 148 17.88 2.39 0.18
CA ASN A 148 17.80 3.18 -1.05
C ASN A 148 16.88 2.55 -2.11
N GLU A 149 16.71 1.22 -2.09
CA GLU A 149 15.77 0.50 -2.96
C GLU A 149 14.32 0.84 -2.58
N ILE A 150 13.97 0.74 -1.28
CA ILE A 150 12.63 1.09 -0.80
C ILE A 150 12.32 2.57 -1.03
N ILE A 151 13.30 3.47 -0.83
CA ILE A 151 13.14 4.91 -1.09
C ILE A 151 12.85 5.16 -2.57
N TYR A 152 13.57 4.48 -3.47
CA TYR A 152 13.34 4.60 -4.92
C TYR A 152 11.92 4.16 -5.29
N ASP A 153 11.49 2.98 -4.82
CA ASP A 153 10.16 2.44 -5.14
C ASP A 153 9.03 3.28 -4.53
N CYS A 154 9.21 3.78 -3.30
CA CYS A 154 8.27 4.72 -2.69
C CYS A 154 8.20 6.03 -3.47
N ALA A 155 9.33 6.63 -3.86
CA ALA A 155 9.36 7.87 -4.62
C ALA A 155 8.68 7.71 -5.99
N LYS A 156 8.94 6.58 -6.67
CA LYS A 156 8.29 6.23 -7.94
C LYS A 156 6.78 6.11 -7.79
N THR A 157 6.34 5.38 -6.78
CA THR A 157 4.92 5.16 -6.49
C THR A 157 4.21 6.48 -6.18
N LEU A 158 4.80 7.30 -5.30
CA LEU A 158 4.23 8.60 -4.94
C LEU A 158 4.16 9.56 -6.13
N ALA A 159 5.22 9.64 -6.93
CA ALA A 159 5.24 10.49 -8.12
C ALA A 159 4.17 10.06 -9.14
N TYR A 160 4.03 8.76 -9.38
CA TYR A 160 3.01 8.22 -10.27
C TYR A 160 1.60 8.54 -9.78
N TYR A 161 1.27 8.23 -8.53
CA TYR A 161 -0.07 8.50 -8.01
C TYR A 161 -0.36 9.99 -7.85
N ALA A 162 0.66 10.83 -7.66
CA ALA A 162 0.49 12.27 -7.63
C ALA A 162 0.09 12.76 -9.01
N TYR A 163 0.82 12.34 -10.04
CA TYR A 163 0.50 12.63 -11.43
C TYR A 163 -0.89 12.11 -11.83
N LYS A 164 -1.20 10.84 -11.55
CA LYS A 164 -2.46 10.17 -11.90
C LYS A 164 -3.67 10.87 -11.28
N ASN A 165 -3.57 11.27 -10.01
CA ASN A 165 -4.71 11.80 -9.27
C ASN A 165 -4.80 13.34 -9.31
N GLY A 166 -3.88 14.03 -10.00
CA GLY A 166 -3.80 15.49 -10.01
C GLY A 166 -3.35 16.08 -8.67
N ASN A 167 -2.56 15.33 -7.91
CA ASN A 167 -2.02 15.68 -6.60
C ASN A 167 -0.53 16.03 -6.72
N VAL A 168 0.14 16.32 -5.60
CA VAL A 168 1.54 16.78 -5.62
C VAL A 168 2.45 15.84 -4.83
N PHE A 169 3.55 15.45 -5.48
CA PHE A 169 4.66 14.76 -4.84
C PHE A 169 5.77 15.75 -4.50
N SER A 170 6.33 15.63 -3.29
CA SER A 170 7.55 16.31 -2.88
C SER A 170 8.49 15.34 -2.17
N CYS A 171 9.77 15.67 -2.17
CA CYS A 171 10.79 14.93 -1.44
C CYS A 171 11.87 15.87 -0.95
N GLY A 172 12.61 15.46 0.07
CA GLY A 172 13.82 16.16 0.47
C GLY A 172 14.77 15.35 1.31
N TYR A 173 15.90 15.99 1.63
CA TYR A 173 17.01 15.38 2.33
C TYR A 173 17.59 16.34 3.37
N THR A 174 17.75 15.83 4.59
CA THR A 174 18.47 16.50 5.67
C THR A 174 19.67 15.65 6.08
N ASN A 175 20.64 16.26 6.75
CA ASN A 175 21.77 15.52 7.33
C ASN A 175 21.69 15.45 8.86
N PHE A 176 20.49 15.58 9.40
CA PHE A 176 20.27 15.27 10.80
C PHE A 176 20.46 13.77 11.01
N PHE A 177 20.98 13.40 12.18
CA PHE A 177 21.19 12.00 12.56
C PHE A 177 21.83 11.14 11.44
N GLY A 178 22.82 11.66 10.72
CA GLY A 178 23.56 10.94 9.67
C GLY A 178 22.85 10.80 8.32
N GLY A 179 21.67 11.40 8.15
CA GLY A 179 20.94 11.43 6.89
C GLY A 179 19.48 11.04 7.06
N GLU A 180 18.58 11.89 6.58
CA GLU A 180 17.14 11.63 6.57
C GLU A 180 16.57 11.98 5.21
N VAL A 181 15.66 11.16 4.71
CA VAL A 181 14.88 11.45 3.49
C VAL A 181 13.41 11.46 3.87
N TYR A 182 12.68 12.47 3.41
CA TYR A 182 11.23 12.49 3.49
C TYR A 182 10.63 12.44 2.08
N LEU A 183 9.56 11.67 1.92
CA LEU A 183 8.76 11.56 0.71
C LEU A 183 7.32 11.87 1.07
N SER A 184 6.73 12.85 0.40
CA SER A 184 5.45 13.42 0.81
C SER A 184 4.46 13.52 -0.34
N TYR A 185 3.22 13.17 -0.05
CA TYR A 185 2.08 13.22 -0.94
C TYR A 185 1.07 14.24 -0.43
N HIS A 186 0.76 15.23 -1.26
CA HIS A 186 -0.11 16.35 -0.93
C HIS A 186 -1.36 16.31 -1.80
N LEU A 187 -2.55 16.41 -1.20
CA LEU A 187 -3.78 16.40 -1.99
C LEU A 187 -3.95 17.70 -2.81
N GLU A 188 -3.39 18.81 -2.36
CA GLU A 188 -3.58 20.10 -3.03
C GLU A 188 -2.28 20.75 -3.48
N SER A 189 -1.39 21.07 -2.55
CA SER A 189 -0.14 21.79 -2.86
C SER A 189 0.94 21.58 -1.80
N LYS A 190 2.20 21.85 -2.16
CA LYS A 190 3.36 21.80 -1.26
C LYS A 190 3.37 22.89 -0.17
N ILE A 191 2.41 23.82 -0.18
CA ILE A 191 2.30 24.90 0.82
C ILE A 191 1.71 24.36 2.11
N TYR A 192 0.92 23.29 2.02
CA TYR A 192 0.29 22.64 3.16
C TYR A 192 1.10 21.45 3.64
N ASP A 193 0.79 20.98 4.84
CA ASP A 193 1.35 19.73 5.34
C ASP A 193 0.90 18.56 4.46
N PRO A 194 1.78 17.58 4.24
CA PRO A 194 1.44 16.43 3.44
C PRO A 194 0.35 15.57 4.08
N ASN A 195 -0.42 14.91 3.23
CA ASN A 195 -1.49 14.01 3.62
C ASN A 195 -0.99 12.60 3.93
N ILE A 196 0.06 12.18 3.22
CA ILE A 196 0.84 11.00 3.51
C ILE A 196 2.30 11.42 3.44
N ASP A 197 3.04 11.28 4.53
CA ASP A 197 4.49 11.47 4.55
C ASP A 197 5.16 10.24 5.13
N ILE A 198 6.29 9.87 4.54
CA ILE A 198 7.19 8.88 5.10
C ILE A 198 8.60 9.47 5.18
N MET A 199 9.15 9.45 6.38
CA MET A 199 10.53 9.80 6.67
C MET A 199 11.35 8.53 6.91
N PHE A 200 12.53 8.47 6.31
CA PHE A 200 13.51 7.39 6.41
C PHE A 200 14.74 7.88 7.16
N PHE A 201 15.12 7.19 8.23
CA PHE A 201 16.34 7.50 8.97
C PHE A 201 17.51 6.63 8.52
N SER A 202 18.67 7.25 8.29
CA SER A 202 19.95 6.52 8.23
C SER A 202 20.29 5.90 9.60
N ASN A 203 20.19 6.72 10.66
CA ASN A 203 20.36 6.25 12.03
C ASN A 203 19.00 6.17 12.71
N PRO A 204 18.51 4.97 13.08
CA PRO A 204 17.21 4.80 13.70
C PRO A 204 17.03 5.66 14.96
N GLN A 205 15.85 6.23 15.16
CA GLN A 205 15.53 7.18 16.22
C GLN A 205 14.38 6.68 17.12
N MET A 206 14.42 7.02 18.40
CA MET A 206 13.25 6.86 19.27
C MET A 206 12.24 7.99 18.99
N SER A 207 10.95 7.71 19.13
CA SER A 207 9.89 8.71 19.01
C SER A 207 10.06 9.75 20.10
N TYR A 208 10.22 11.02 19.71
CA TYR A 208 10.33 12.12 20.67
C TYR A 208 9.02 12.30 21.45
N VAL A 209 7.86 12.15 20.79
CA VAL A 209 6.54 12.21 21.43
C VAL A 209 6.39 11.08 22.46
N THR A 210 6.76 9.86 22.10
CA THR A 210 6.70 8.73 23.03
C THR A 210 7.69 8.88 24.18
N SER A 211 8.87 9.45 23.91
CA SER A 211 9.88 9.72 24.95
C SER A 211 9.38 10.73 25.98
N GLU A 212 8.55 11.68 25.57
CA GLU A 212 7.95 12.68 26.45
C GLU A 212 6.72 12.14 27.20
N TYR A 213 5.77 11.51 26.51
CA TYR A 213 4.46 11.17 27.07
C TYR A 213 4.31 9.71 27.54
N ALA A 214 5.21 8.82 27.12
CA ALA A 214 5.22 7.40 27.52
C ALA A 214 6.67 6.88 27.66
N PRO A 215 7.48 7.50 28.54
CA PRO A 215 8.91 7.21 28.63
C PRO A 215 9.19 5.74 28.94
N GLY A 216 10.06 5.13 28.13
CA GLY A 216 10.50 3.75 28.30
C GLY A 216 9.53 2.67 27.78
N GLU A 217 8.38 3.05 27.22
CA GLU A 217 7.46 2.08 26.61
C GLU A 217 7.95 1.58 25.25
N GLN A 218 8.44 2.48 24.37
CA GLN A 218 9.11 2.10 23.12
C GLN A 218 10.40 1.33 23.45
N LYS A 219 10.62 0.18 22.80
CA LYS A 219 11.77 -0.69 23.10
C LYS A 219 12.85 -0.59 22.05
N ASN A 220 12.49 -0.30 20.81
CA ASN A 220 13.39 -0.36 19.67
C ASN A 220 13.36 0.96 18.89
N PRO A 221 14.51 1.44 18.41
CA PRO A 221 14.55 2.66 17.61
C PRO A 221 13.90 2.42 16.24
N SER A 222 13.16 3.42 15.78
CA SER A 222 12.40 3.42 14.54
C SER A 222 13.29 3.77 13.35
N PHE A 223 13.09 3.05 12.26
CA PHE A 223 13.72 3.34 10.96
C PHE A 223 12.89 4.30 10.12
N TYR A 224 11.57 4.33 10.36
CA TYR A 224 10.63 5.12 9.58
C TYR A 224 9.63 5.85 10.47
N VAL A 225 9.21 7.03 10.03
CA VAL A 225 8.06 7.77 10.59
C VAL A 225 7.04 7.95 9.49
N TRP A 226 5.80 7.59 9.78
CA TRP A 226 4.66 7.84 8.89
C TRP A 226 3.80 8.93 9.48
N THR A 227 3.47 9.95 8.70
CA THR A 227 2.55 11.00 9.12
C THR A 227 1.33 10.98 8.23
N LEU A 228 0.14 10.88 8.84
CA LEU A 228 -1.13 10.83 8.12
C LEU A 228 -2.03 12.03 8.47
N SER A 229 -2.60 12.63 7.43
CA SER A 229 -3.66 13.64 7.53
C SER A 229 -4.90 13.19 6.74
N ALA A 230 -5.71 14.11 6.22
CA ALA A 230 -6.91 13.80 5.47
C ALA A 230 -6.60 12.86 4.27
N LEU A 231 -7.27 11.72 4.21
CA LEU A 231 -7.20 10.75 3.11
C LEU A 231 -8.45 10.84 2.23
N TYR A 232 -8.97 12.05 2.06
CA TYR A 232 -10.18 12.34 1.31
C TYR A 232 -10.14 13.76 0.74
N ASP A 233 -10.73 13.95 -0.44
CA ASP A 233 -11.05 15.28 -0.94
C ASP A 233 -12.18 15.90 -0.11
N VAL A 234 -12.12 17.20 0.20
CA VAL A 234 -13.22 17.87 0.91
C VAL A 234 -14.56 17.69 0.18
N ASN A 235 -14.54 17.76 -1.16
CA ASN A 235 -15.74 17.53 -1.98
C ASN A 235 -16.27 16.09 -1.89
N TYR A 236 -15.41 15.09 -1.68
CA TYR A 236 -15.84 13.70 -1.46
C TYR A 236 -16.64 13.56 -0.17
N LEU A 237 -16.20 14.24 0.89
CA LEU A 237 -16.91 14.23 2.16
C LEU A 237 -18.22 15.03 2.09
N LEU A 238 -18.20 16.22 1.48
CA LEU A 238 -19.40 17.05 1.30
C LEU A 238 -20.46 16.37 0.43
N ALA A 239 -20.06 15.64 -0.62
CA ALA A 239 -20.98 14.90 -1.47
C ALA A 239 -21.78 13.80 -0.73
N GLN A 240 -21.28 13.33 0.41
CA GLN A 240 -21.99 12.40 1.28
C GLN A 240 -23.01 13.10 2.20
N GLY A 241 -23.10 14.44 2.15
CA GLY A 241 -23.96 15.25 3.01
C GLY A 241 -23.38 15.49 4.41
N TRP A 242 -22.06 15.35 4.55
CA TRP A 242 -21.38 15.67 5.82
C TRP A 242 -21.43 17.17 6.12
N GLU A 243 -21.69 17.50 7.37
CA GLU A 243 -21.57 18.85 7.94
C GLU A 243 -21.17 18.75 9.42
N PRO A 244 -20.52 19.80 9.99
CA PRO A 244 -20.13 19.80 11.40
C PRO A 244 -21.31 19.48 12.34
N GLY A 245 -21.06 18.64 13.33
CA GLY A 245 -22.07 18.19 14.30
C GLY A 245 -22.84 16.93 13.92
N LYS A 246 -22.70 16.41 12.68
CA LYS A 246 -23.24 15.09 12.32
C LYS A 246 -22.39 13.95 12.90
N ASP A 247 -23.05 12.81 13.11
CA ASP A 247 -22.40 11.57 13.53
C ASP A 247 -21.36 11.12 12.50
N ARG A 248 -20.08 11.28 12.85
CA ARG A 248 -18.94 11.03 11.96
C ARG A 248 -18.86 9.55 11.55
N THR A 249 -19.43 8.61 12.32
CA THR A 249 -19.42 7.18 11.99
C THR A 249 -20.32 6.81 10.79
N LYS A 250 -21.16 7.74 10.32
CA LYS A 250 -22.06 7.54 9.16
C LYS A 250 -21.45 7.90 7.81
N PHE A 251 -20.19 8.36 7.80
CA PHE A 251 -19.51 8.84 6.60
C PHE A 251 -18.24 8.05 6.33
N SER A 252 -17.89 7.94 5.06
CA SER A 252 -16.58 7.46 4.65
C SER A 252 -15.58 8.61 4.71
N TRP A 253 -14.51 8.40 5.48
CA TRP A 253 -13.42 9.35 5.67
C TRP A 253 -12.15 8.97 4.91
N ILE A 254 -12.18 7.86 4.18
CA ILE A 254 -11.04 7.35 3.44
C ILE A 254 -11.53 7.06 2.03
N GLN A 255 -10.92 7.77 1.07
CA GLN A 255 -11.24 7.62 -0.33
C GLN A 255 -10.26 6.62 -0.97
N ASP A 256 -10.79 5.67 -1.73
CA ASP A 256 -10.03 4.52 -2.24
C ASP A 256 -8.73 4.91 -2.95
N LYS A 257 -8.76 5.97 -3.77
CA LYS A 257 -7.57 6.44 -4.51
C LYS A 257 -6.42 6.91 -3.63
N TYR A 258 -6.65 7.24 -2.36
CA TYR A 258 -5.62 7.61 -1.38
C TYR A 258 -5.25 6.45 -0.47
N ALA A 259 -6.24 5.61 -0.16
CA ALA A 259 -6.04 4.35 0.54
C ALA A 259 -5.07 3.44 -0.24
N GLU A 260 -5.22 3.38 -1.57
CA GLU A 260 -4.35 2.64 -2.50
C GLU A 260 -2.89 3.13 -2.41
N VAL A 261 -2.66 4.44 -2.42
CA VAL A 261 -1.32 5.02 -2.28
C VAL A 261 -0.66 4.58 -0.97
N LEU A 262 -1.39 4.73 0.15
CA LEU A 262 -0.89 4.35 1.46
C LEU A 262 -0.59 2.86 1.54
N GLN A 263 -1.48 2.03 1.00
CA GLN A 263 -1.31 0.58 0.95
C GLN A 263 -0.03 0.21 0.22
N GLN A 264 0.20 0.77 -0.96
CA GLN A 264 1.39 0.44 -1.75
C GLN A 264 2.68 0.83 -1.07
N LEU A 265 2.72 1.99 -0.45
CA LEU A 265 3.87 2.38 0.36
C LEU A 265 4.14 1.36 1.47
N CYS A 266 3.11 0.92 2.20
CA CYS A 266 3.28 -0.07 3.26
C CYS A 266 3.82 -1.40 2.70
N LEU A 267 3.32 -1.86 1.54
CA LEU A 267 3.79 -3.08 0.89
C LEU A 267 5.26 -2.95 0.43
N ILE A 268 5.66 -1.79 -0.10
CA ILE A 268 7.04 -1.51 -0.49
C ILE A 268 7.96 -1.53 0.74
N VAL A 269 7.59 -0.85 1.83
CA VAL A 269 8.46 -0.72 2.99
C VAL A 269 8.58 -2.05 3.77
N TYR A 270 7.48 -2.76 3.96
CA TYR A 270 7.43 -3.90 4.89
C TYR A 270 7.28 -5.27 4.23
N GLY A 271 6.96 -5.33 2.93
CA GLY A 271 6.62 -6.58 2.24
C GLY A 271 5.12 -6.84 2.20
N SER A 272 4.73 -7.87 1.46
CA SER A 272 3.32 -8.13 1.10
C SER A 272 2.42 -8.41 2.31
N VAL A 273 2.88 -9.27 3.22
CA VAL A 273 2.08 -9.69 4.38
C VAL A 273 2.15 -8.62 5.46
N GLN A 274 3.35 -8.14 5.73
CA GLN A 274 3.59 -7.23 6.84
C GLN A 274 3.09 -5.82 6.53
N GLY A 275 3.29 -5.37 5.29
CA GLY A 275 2.78 -4.10 4.80
C GLY A 275 1.27 -4.05 4.80
N LYS A 276 0.58 -5.16 4.45
CA LYS A 276 -0.88 -5.22 4.54
C LYS A 276 -1.37 -5.11 5.99
N ALA A 277 -0.73 -5.83 6.92
CA ALA A 277 -1.08 -5.76 8.33
C ALA A 277 -0.85 -4.35 8.91
N PHE A 278 0.26 -3.69 8.55
CA PHE A 278 0.53 -2.32 8.98
C PHE A 278 -0.41 -1.31 8.33
N TYR A 279 -0.76 -1.46 7.06
CA TYR A 279 -1.76 -0.64 6.38
C TYR A 279 -3.11 -0.72 7.11
N ASP A 280 -3.61 -1.93 7.41
CA ASP A 280 -4.87 -2.10 8.13
C ASP A 280 -4.83 -1.42 9.51
N PHE A 281 -3.70 -1.52 10.21
CA PHE A 281 -3.46 -0.84 11.47
C PHE A 281 -3.52 0.69 11.33
N LEU A 282 -2.88 1.27 10.30
CA LEU A 282 -2.92 2.72 10.05
C LEU A 282 -4.35 3.21 9.76
N ILE A 283 -5.10 2.46 8.95
CA ILE A 283 -6.49 2.77 8.60
C ILE A 283 -7.37 2.79 9.85
N ASP A 284 -7.23 1.80 10.74
CA ASP A 284 -8.00 1.74 11.98
C ASP A 284 -7.78 2.96 12.89
N HIS A 285 -6.51 3.33 13.13
CA HIS A 285 -6.17 4.49 13.96
C HIS A 285 -6.58 5.82 13.31
N GLN A 286 -6.48 5.91 11.98
CA GLN A 286 -6.95 7.07 11.24
C GLN A 286 -8.48 7.23 11.35
N LEU A 287 -9.24 6.14 11.21
CA LEU A 287 -10.69 6.14 11.39
C LEU A 287 -11.08 6.45 12.83
N HIS A 288 -10.37 5.92 13.83
CA HIS A 288 -10.59 6.26 15.23
C HIS A 288 -10.51 7.79 15.44
N ALA A 289 -9.43 8.42 15.00
CA ALA A 289 -9.24 9.87 15.10
C ALA A 289 -10.38 10.65 14.42
N TYR A 290 -10.84 10.21 13.24
CA TYR A 290 -12.00 10.81 12.59
C TYR A 290 -13.28 10.59 13.39
N TYR A 291 -13.58 9.40 13.88
CA TYR A 291 -14.82 9.12 14.59
C TYR A 291 -14.90 9.82 15.96
N THR A 292 -13.76 10.20 16.53
CA THR A 292 -13.69 10.96 17.78
C THR A 292 -13.55 12.45 17.58
N ASP A 293 -13.72 12.96 16.35
CA ASP A 293 -13.58 14.37 16.00
C ASP A 293 -12.22 14.98 16.42
N PHE A 294 -11.17 14.14 16.51
CA PHE A 294 -9.86 14.52 17.03
C PHE A 294 -9.88 15.05 18.47
N LEU A 295 -10.90 14.72 19.26
CA LEU A 295 -11.08 15.17 20.65
C LEU A 295 -10.74 14.11 21.70
N LYS A 296 -10.28 12.92 21.29
CA LYS A 296 -9.87 11.86 22.19
C LYS A 296 -8.43 11.48 21.94
N ASP A 297 -7.74 11.22 23.04
CA ASP A 297 -6.41 10.62 23.01
C ASP A 297 -6.45 9.25 22.36
N ASP A 298 -5.35 8.88 21.73
CA ASP A 298 -5.13 7.58 21.14
C ASP A 298 -3.65 7.20 21.27
N LYS A 299 -3.37 5.91 21.47
CA LYS A 299 -2.02 5.45 21.76
C LYS A 299 -1.85 3.99 21.41
N PHE A 300 -0.74 3.69 20.75
CA PHE A 300 -0.28 2.33 20.56
C PHE A 300 1.25 2.27 20.65
N ILE A 301 1.79 1.49 21.58
CA ILE A 301 3.23 1.23 21.68
C ILE A 301 3.44 -0.26 21.84
N GLY A 302 3.98 -0.91 20.81
CA GLY A 302 4.24 -2.34 20.83
C GLY A 302 4.26 -2.98 19.45
N GLN A 303 4.18 -4.31 19.42
CA GLN A 303 4.21 -5.09 18.18
C GLN A 303 2.85 -5.10 17.49
N VAL A 304 2.81 -4.73 16.21
CA VAL A 304 1.60 -4.87 15.39
C VAL A 304 1.45 -6.34 14.95
N PRO A 305 0.31 -7.00 15.26
CA PRO A 305 0.07 -8.38 14.88
C PRO A 305 0.23 -8.60 13.37
N ASN A 306 0.88 -9.69 12.97
CA ASN A 306 1.18 -10.07 11.58
C ASN A 306 2.13 -9.13 10.79
N ALA A 307 2.38 -7.90 11.28
CA ALA A 307 3.38 -7.01 10.70
C ALA A 307 4.80 -7.33 11.18
N ASN A 308 4.95 -7.87 12.41
CA ASN A 308 6.25 -8.10 13.06
C ASN A 308 7.15 -6.86 13.04
N ILE A 309 6.54 -5.70 13.32
CA ILE A 309 7.23 -4.43 13.54
C ILE A 309 6.72 -3.84 14.85
N GLU A 310 7.60 -3.17 15.57
CA GLU A 310 7.20 -2.29 16.66
C GLU A 310 6.68 -0.97 16.07
N VAL A 311 5.54 -0.52 16.56
CA VAL A 311 5.00 0.82 16.31
C VAL A 311 4.96 1.57 17.63
N ALA A 312 5.44 2.81 17.62
CA ALA A 312 5.22 3.81 18.65
C ALA A 312 4.38 4.96 18.07
N TYR A 313 3.14 5.03 18.52
CA TYR A 313 2.14 6.01 18.13
C TYR A 313 1.52 6.60 19.40
N TYR A 314 1.47 7.93 19.46
CA TYR A 314 0.89 8.66 20.56
C TYR A 314 0.21 9.92 20.03
N PHE A 315 -1.09 10.02 20.24
CA PHE A 315 -1.93 11.15 19.89
C PHE A 315 -2.60 11.68 21.16
N LYS A 316 -2.32 12.94 21.51
CA LYS A 316 -2.79 13.59 22.74
C LYS A 316 -3.46 14.91 22.45
N VAL A 317 -4.64 15.14 23.01
CA VAL A 317 -5.38 16.39 22.81
C VAL A 317 -5.21 17.31 24.02
N PRO A 318 -4.75 18.56 23.85
CA PRO A 318 -4.32 19.23 22.61
C PRO A 318 -2.80 19.16 22.34
N GLU A 319 -2.03 18.42 23.13
CA GLU A 319 -0.58 18.62 23.21
C GLU A 319 0.25 17.91 22.12
N ALA A 320 -0.26 16.82 21.52
CA ALA A 320 0.46 16.02 20.53
C ALA A 320 -0.53 15.44 19.50
N MET A 321 -1.08 16.29 18.62
CA MET A 321 -2.16 15.92 17.70
C MET A 321 -1.67 15.50 16.29
N GLU A 322 -0.37 15.41 16.06
CA GLU A 322 0.15 14.85 14.82
C GLU A 322 0.06 13.31 14.85
N LYS A 323 -0.54 12.73 13.80
CA LYS A 323 -0.67 11.26 13.70
C LYS A 323 0.60 10.67 13.12
N GLN A 324 1.62 10.60 13.97
CA GLN A 324 2.93 10.05 13.63
C GLN A 324 3.08 8.62 14.13
N PHE A 325 3.34 7.69 13.21
CA PHE A 325 3.58 6.28 13.49
C PHE A 325 5.05 5.97 13.31
N TRP A 326 5.76 5.80 14.42
CA TRP A 326 7.19 5.52 14.44
C TRP A 326 7.42 4.02 14.42
N THR A 327 8.13 3.51 13.43
CA THR A 327 8.16 2.06 13.17
C THR A 327 9.57 1.49 13.05
N THR A 328 9.76 0.29 13.57
CA THR A 328 10.95 -0.49 13.23
C THR A 328 10.83 -1.06 11.81
N LYS A 329 11.95 -1.56 11.27
CA LYS A 329 11.91 -2.47 10.12
C LYS A 329 11.71 -3.91 10.60
N PRO A 330 11.12 -4.81 9.79
CA PRO A 330 11.02 -6.21 10.14
C PRO A 330 12.40 -6.88 10.05
N GLU A 331 12.61 -7.94 10.83
CA GLU A 331 13.83 -8.76 10.74
C GLU A 331 13.93 -9.48 9.38
N VAL A 332 12.80 -10.00 8.89
CA VAL A 332 12.63 -10.60 7.56
C VAL A 332 11.43 -9.93 6.91
N ARG A 333 11.67 -9.29 5.75
CA ARG A 333 10.65 -8.66 4.91
C ARG A 333 9.89 -9.74 4.13
N LYS A 334 8.57 -9.86 4.31
CA LYS A 334 7.70 -10.89 3.72
C LYS A 334 6.48 -10.29 3.00
#